data_AF-A0A7S1E177-F1
#
_entry.id   AF-A0A7S1E177-F1
#
_cell.length_a   1.000
_cell.length_b   1.000
_cell.length_c   1.000
_cell.angle_alpha   90.00
_cell.angle_beta   90.00
_cell.angle_gamma   90.00
#
_symmetry.space_group_name_H-M   'P 1'
#
loop_
_entity.id
_entity.type
_entity.pdbx_description
1 polymer ?
#
loop_
_entity_poly.entity_id
_entity_poly.type
_entity_poly.pdbx_seq_one_letter_code
_entity_poly.pdbx_strand_id
1 'polypeptide(L)'
;VQLKLMNYEAELTEIVARAQKEELMEAHLKQIADRWKEVELEFDQHKASDVYLARLSADDDLMLEEHQMLVQDMAGSRYLDAVLRKDQYGPVTFGAEVSLWHRKLFAMSEVLGALAEIQRAWAYLETLFIGSDEVREELPETAEQF
;
A
#
# COMPACT_ATOMS: atom_id res chain seq x y z
N VAL A 1 -19.10 -50.37 -16.07
CA VAL A 1 -18.21 -49.21 -16.28
C VAL A 1 -18.97 -47.97 -15.89
N GLN A 2 -18.96 -47.60 -14.59
CA GLN A 2 -19.86 -46.56 -14.07
C GLN A 2 -19.22 -45.84 -12.87
N LEU A 3 -17.94 -45.48 -12.98
CA LEU A 3 -17.13 -45.12 -11.81
C LEU A 3 -16.11 -44.00 -12.06
N LYS A 4 -16.41 -43.07 -12.98
CA LYS A 4 -15.49 -41.93 -13.23
C LYS A 4 -16.15 -40.56 -13.37
N LEU A 5 -17.45 -40.44 -13.64
CA LEU A 5 -18.09 -39.12 -13.79
C LEU A 5 -18.17 -38.32 -12.48
N MET A 6 -18.48 -38.97 -11.34
CA MET A 6 -18.56 -38.29 -10.03
C MET A 6 -17.19 -37.84 -9.49
N ASN A 7 -16.08 -38.45 -9.92
CA ASN A 7 -14.75 -37.99 -9.54
C ASN A 7 -14.36 -36.72 -10.29
N TYR A 8 -14.75 -36.60 -11.57
CA TYR A 8 -14.48 -35.39 -12.35
C TYR A 8 -15.40 -34.23 -11.99
N GLU A 9 -16.62 -34.49 -11.49
CA GLU A 9 -17.55 -33.43 -11.09
C GLU A 9 -17.00 -32.60 -9.92
N ALA A 10 -16.41 -33.25 -8.91
CA ALA A 10 -15.78 -32.56 -7.77
C ALA A 10 -14.54 -31.77 -8.21
N GLU A 11 -13.66 -32.37 -9.02
CA GLU A 11 -12.47 -31.71 -9.56
C GLU A 11 -12.82 -30.53 -10.48
N LEU A 12 -13.82 -30.68 -11.35
CA LEU A 12 -14.31 -29.61 -12.23
C LEU A 12 -14.93 -28.47 -11.41
N THR A 13 -15.69 -28.79 -10.36
CA THR A 13 -16.28 -27.77 -9.48
C THR A 13 -15.19 -26.98 -8.75
N GLU A 14 -14.13 -27.66 -8.30
CA GLU A 14 -12.98 -27.01 -7.66
C GLU A 14 -12.21 -26.11 -8.63
N ILE A 15 -11.96 -26.58 -9.86
CA ILE A 15 -11.29 -25.80 -10.91
C ILE A 15 -12.12 -24.58 -11.30
N VAL A 16 -13.43 -24.73 -11.48
CA VAL A 16 -14.34 -23.61 -11.81
C VAL A 16 -14.36 -22.58 -10.68
N ALA A 17 -14.49 -23.03 -9.42
CA ALA A 17 -14.46 -22.14 -8.26
C ALA A 17 -13.11 -21.41 -8.12
N ARG A 18 -12.00 -22.07 -8.47
CA ARG A 18 -10.67 -21.46 -8.52
C ARG A 18 -10.58 -20.40 -9.62
N ALA A 19 -11.00 -20.72 -10.83
CA ALA A 19 -10.96 -19.79 -11.96
C ALA A 19 -11.79 -18.52 -11.71
N GLN A 20 -12.99 -18.67 -11.11
CA GLN A 20 -13.82 -17.53 -10.73
C GLN A 20 -13.17 -16.62 -9.69
N LYS A 21 -12.44 -17.20 -8.73
CA LYS A 21 -11.69 -16.41 -7.75
C LYS A 21 -10.49 -15.72 -8.37
N GLU A 22 -9.74 -16.41 -9.22
CA GLU A 22 -8.60 -15.84 -9.93
C GLU A 22 -9.04 -14.64 -10.78
N GLU A 23 -10.13 -14.77 -11.55
CA GLU A 23 -10.69 -13.67 -12.35
C GLU A 23 -11.05 -12.45 -11.47
N LEU A 24 -11.71 -12.67 -10.34
CA LEU A 24 -12.08 -11.60 -9.42
C LEU A 24 -10.85 -10.91 -8.82
N MET A 25 -9.84 -11.66 -8.42
CA MET A 25 -8.62 -11.08 -7.86
C MET A 25 -7.78 -10.34 -8.92
N GLU A 26 -7.71 -10.84 -10.16
CA GLU A 26 -7.07 -10.14 -11.27
C GLU A 26 -7.77 -8.80 -11.56
N ALA A 27 -9.10 -8.77 -11.53
CA ALA A 27 -9.87 -7.54 -11.68
C ALA A 27 -9.52 -6.52 -10.58
N HIS A 28 -9.40 -6.97 -9.32
CA HIS A 28 -8.99 -6.12 -8.21
C HIS A 28 -7.55 -5.62 -8.34
N LEU A 29 -6.60 -6.47 -8.71
CA LEU A 29 -5.20 -6.05 -8.93
C LEU A 29 -5.10 -5.01 -10.04
N LYS A 30 -5.90 -5.15 -11.10
CA LYS A 30 -5.96 -4.17 -12.17
C LYS A 30 -6.52 -2.82 -11.69
N GLN A 31 -7.59 -2.84 -10.89
CA GLN A 31 -8.17 -1.63 -10.29
C GLN A 31 -7.16 -0.91 -9.39
N ILE A 32 -6.45 -1.66 -8.53
CA ILE A 32 -5.36 -1.12 -7.71
C ILE A 32 -4.30 -0.50 -8.63
N ALA A 33 -3.84 -1.24 -9.64
CA ALA A 33 -2.80 -0.77 -10.54
C ALA A 33 -3.17 0.50 -11.31
N ASP A 34 -4.42 0.64 -11.74
CA ASP A 34 -4.89 1.81 -12.46
C ASP A 34 -5.08 3.00 -11.52
N ARG A 35 -5.63 2.79 -10.32
CA ARG A 35 -5.80 3.85 -9.32
C ARG A 35 -4.46 4.47 -8.92
N TRP A 36 -3.46 3.64 -8.58
CA TRP A 36 -2.15 4.12 -8.09
C TRP A 36 -1.25 4.73 -9.18
N LYS A 37 -1.68 4.74 -10.45
CA LYS A 37 -1.02 5.54 -11.50
C LYS A 37 -1.45 7.01 -11.47
N GLU A 38 -2.62 7.29 -10.91
CA GLU A 38 -3.25 8.62 -10.93
C GLU A 38 -3.16 9.34 -9.58
N VAL A 39 -2.82 8.63 -8.51
CA VAL A 39 -2.62 9.22 -7.17
C VAL A 39 -1.43 10.18 -7.19
N GLU A 40 -1.66 11.40 -6.74
CA GLU A 40 -0.64 12.43 -6.58
C GLU A 40 -0.61 12.93 -5.12
N LEU A 41 0.56 13.42 -4.68
CA LEU A 41 0.68 14.06 -3.37
C LEU A 41 0.20 15.51 -3.47
N GLU A 42 -0.61 15.91 -2.50
CA GLU A 42 -1.00 17.28 -2.28
C GLU A 42 0.08 18.00 -1.46
N PHE A 43 0.30 19.28 -1.77
CA PHE A 43 1.31 20.11 -1.13
C PHE A 43 0.65 21.34 -0.53
N ASP A 44 0.63 21.40 0.80
CA ASP A 44 0.07 22.53 1.54
C ASP A 44 1.18 23.43 2.07
N GLN A 45 1.09 24.74 1.85
CA GLN A 45 2.07 25.69 2.35
C GLN A 45 2.02 25.74 3.89
N HIS A 46 3.18 25.58 4.54
CA HIS A 46 3.27 25.70 5.99
C HIS A 46 3.26 27.18 6.40
N LYS A 47 2.09 27.66 6.85
CA LYS A 47 1.89 29.06 7.28
C LYS A 47 2.33 30.06 6.20
N ALA A 48 3.14 31.05 6.57
CA ALA A 48 3.74 32.03 5.67
C ALA A 48 5.20 31.70 5.33
N SER A 49 5.63 30.45 5.51
CA SER A 49 6.97 30.00 5.12
C SER A 49 7.01 29.60 3.64
N ASP A 50 8.20 29.54 3.06
CA ASP A 50 8.40 29.02 1.69
C ASP A 50 8.39 27.49 1.61
N VAL A 51 8.04 26.79 2.70
CA VAL A 51 8.05 25.33 2.80
C VAL A 51 6.64 24.77 2.58
N TYR A 52 6.57 23.72 1.76
CA TYR A 52 5.34 22.98 1.46
C TYR A 52 5.41 21.58 2.09
N LEU A 53 4.33 21.19 2.75
CA LEU A 53 4.18 19.89 3.40
C LEU A 53 3.42 18.96 2.48
N ALA A 54 3.99 17.79 2.20
CA ALA A 54 3.36 16.80 1.36
C ALA A 54 2.38 15.94 2.18
N ARG A 55 1.25 15.58 1.57
CA ARG A 55 0.32 14.59 2.10
C ARG A 55 -0.47 13.92 0.98
N LEU A 56 -1.03 12.75 1.26
CA LEU A 56 -2.12 12.23 0.43
C LEU A 56 -3.39 13.06 0.67
N SER A 57 -4.29 13.03 -0.32
CA SER A 57 -5.68 13.43 -0.10
C SER A 57 -6.32 12.49 0.95
N ALA A 58 -7.33 12.96 1.68
CA ALA A 58 -8.02 12.11 2.65
C ALA A 58 -8.68 10.88 2.00
N ASP A 59 -9.18 11.03 0.78
CA ASP A 59 -9.80 9.94 0.02
C ASP A 59 -8.75 8.92 -0.43
N ASP A 60 -7.55 9.37 -0.82
CA ASP A 60 -6.46 8.51 -1.28
C ASP A 60 -5.83 7.73 -0.12
N ASP A 61 -5.79 8.33 1.08
CA ASP A 61 -5.31 7.68 2.31
C ASP A 61 -6.26 6.57 2.76
N LEU A 62 -7.58 6.83 2.78
CA LEU A 62 -8.58 5.79 3.05
C LEU A 62 -8.52 4.66 2.01
N MET A 63 -8.37 5.01 0.73
CA MET A 63 -8.21 4.06 -0.36
C MET A 63 -6.94 3.21 -0.21
N LEU A 64 -5.87 3.74 0.38
CA LEU A 64 -4.65 2.98 0.70
C LEU A 64 -4.94 1.89 1.73
N GLU A 65 -5.62 2.23 2.82
CA GLU A 65 -6.00 1.26 3.85
C GLU A 65 -6.92 0.16 3.29
N GLU A 66 -7.92 0.54 2.50
CA GLU A 66 -8.83 -0.40 1.83
C GLU A 66 -8.09 -1.36 0.90
N HIS A 67 -7.19 -0.85 0.05
CA HIS A 67 -6.41 -1.68 -0.86
C HIS A 67 -5.40 -2.56 -0.13
N GLN A 68 -4.79 -2.09 0.96
CA GLN A 68 -3.92 -2.93 1.80
C GLN A 68 -4.69 -4.12 2.38
N MET A 69 -5.91 -3.89 2.90
CA MET A 69 -6.77 -4.94 3.43
C MET A 69 -7.20 -5.93 2.34
N LEU A 70 -7.55 -5.44 1.15
CA LEU A 70 -7.92 -6.27 0.00
C LEU A 70 -6.75 -7.17 -0.42
N VAL A 71 -5.54 -6.61 -0.55
CA VAL A 71 -4.35 -7.39 -0.91
C VAL A 71 -3.92 -8.34 0.21
N GLN A 72 -4.12 -7.98 1.48
CA GLN A 72 -3.87 -8.86 2.62
C GLN A 72 -4.82 -10.06 2.61
N ASP A 73 -6.10 -9.87 2.31
CA ASP A 73 -7.07 -10.98 2.17
C ASP A 73 -6.70 -11.89 1.00
N MET A 74 -6.35 -11.29 -0.14
CA MET A 74 -5.84 -12.02 -1.30
C MET A 74 -4.60 -12.84 -0.95
N ALA A 75 -3.65 -12.24 -0.21
CA ALA A 75 -2.41 -12.83 0.30
C ALA A 75 -2.63 -14.00 1.27
N GLY A 76 -3.64 -13.90 2.14
CA GLY A 76 -4.02 -14.93 3.10
C GLY A 76 -4.87 -16.05 2.50
N SER A 77 -5.36 -15.88 1.28
CA SER A 77 -6.19 -16.89 0.64
C SER A 77 -5.34 -18.14 0.32
N ARG A 78 -5.84 -19.32 0.72
CA ARG A 78 -5.26 -20.66 0.42
C ARG A 78 -4.98 -20.91 -1.07
N TYR A 79 -5.52 -20.06 -1.94
CA TYR A 79 -5.34 -20.14 -3.39
C TYR A 79 -3.93 -19.75 -3.79
N LEU A 80 -3.26 -18.83 -3.07
CA LEU A 80 -1.86 -18.53 -3.32
C LEU A 80 -0.94 -19.73 -3.11
N ASP A 81 -1.19 -20.54 -2.09
CA ASP A 81 -0.42 -21.78 -1.86
C ASP A 81 -0.70 -22.86 -2.90
N ALA A 82 -1.92 -22.95 -3.42
CA ALA A 82 -2.28 -23.87 -4.51
C ALA A 82 -1.72 -23.42 -5.86
N VAL A 83 -1.61 -22.10 -6.04
CA VAL A 83 -1.02 -21.42 -7.19
C VAL A 83 0.50 -21.61 -7.11
N LEU A 84 1.18 -21.41 -5.97
CA LEU A 84 2.64 -21.58 -5.80
C LEU A 84 3.16 -23.03 -5.90
N ARG A 85 2.28 -24.04 -5.92
CA ARG A 85 2.70 -25.38 -6.36
C ARG A 85 3.09 -25.28 -7.82
N LYS A 86 4.39 -25.44 -8.11
CA LYS A 86 4.91 -25.68 -9.47
C LYS A 86 4.04 -26.73 -10.14
N ASP A 87 3.07 -26.30 -10.94
CA ASP A 87 2.49 -27.18 -11.92
C ASP A 87 3.59 -27.46 -12.96
N GLN A 88 3.60 -28.69 -13.43
CA GLN A 88 4.40 -29.22 -14.51
C GLN A 88 4.27 -28.43 -15.83
N TYR A 89 3.35 -27.44 -15.92
CA TYR A 89 2.97 -26.77 -17.17
C TYR A 89 3.20 -25.24 -17.27
N GLY A 90 3.69 -24.51 -16.26
CA GLY A 90 4.07 -23.09 -16.48
C GLY A 90 4.22 -22.21 -15.24
N PRO A 91 4.80 -21.00 -15.40
CA PRO A 91 5.07 -20.10 -14.29
C PRO A 91 3.77 -19.54 -13.72
N VAL A 92 3.69 -19.62 -12.41
CA VAL A 92 2.62 -19.09 -11.59
C VAL A 92 2.86 -17.58 -11.43
N THR A 93 2.24 -16.78 -12.29
CA THR A 93 2.44 -15.32 -12.35
C THR A 93 1.61 -14.58 -11.32
N PHE A 94 0.40 -15.06 -11.07
CA PHE A 94 -0.61 -14.37 -10.26
C PHE A 94 -0.15 -14.10 -8.80
N GLY A 95 0.44 -15.12 -8.14
CA GLY A 95 0.89 -14.94 -6.76
C GLY A 95 2.04 -13.96 -6.57
N ALA A 96 2.87 -13.80 -7.61
CA ALA A 96 3.95 -12.82 -7.60
C ALA A 96 3.40 -11.39 -7.68
N GLU A 97 2.30 -11.16 -8.42
CA GLU A 97 1.66 -9.85 -8.54
C GLU A 97 0.97 -9.42 -7.25
N VAL A 98 0.22 -10.33 -6.59
CA VAL A 98 -0.37 -10.05 -5.27
C VAL A 98 0.73 -9.70 -4.26
N SER A 99 1.80 -10.50 -4.22
CA SER A 99 2.95 -10.26 -3.32
C SER A 99 3.70 -8.97 -3.63
N LEU A 100 3.69 -8.53 -4.89
CA LEU A 100 4.30 -7.28 -5.31
C LEU A 100 3.47 -6.08 -4.84
N TRP A 101 2.18 -6.10 -5.10
CA TRP A 101 1.25 -5.04 -4.67
C TRP A 101 1.17 -4.94 -3.16
N HIS A 102 1.20 -6.08 -2.45
CA HIS A 102 1.26 -6.12 -1.00
C HIS A 102 2.45 -5.29 -0.50
N ARG A 103 3.66 -5.64 -0.95
CA ARG A 103 4.88 -4.93 -0.56
C ARG A 103 4.85 -3.44 -0.93
N LYS A 104 4.34 -3.10 -2.11
CA LYS A 104 4.28 -1.70 -2.57
C LYS A 104 3.37 -0.85 -1.70
N LEU A 105 2.14 -1.31 -1.44
CA LEU A 105 1.15 -0.56 -0.66
C LEU A 105 1.58 -0.40 0.80
N PHE A 106 2.17 -1.44 1.40
CA PHE A 106 2.71 -1.35 2.76
C PHE A 106 3.91 -0.41 2.83
N ALA A 107 4.88 -0.52 1.92
CA ALA A 107 6.03 0.37 1.89
C ALA A 107 5.63 1.84 1.69
N MET A 108 4.62 2.10 0.86
CA MET A 108 4.11 3.45 0.66
C MET A 108 3.50 4.02 1.94
N SER A 109 2.70 3.25 2.67
CA SER A 109 2.14 3.67 3.97
C SER A 109 3.23 3.93 5.00
N GLU A 110 4.26 3.08 5.08
CA GLU A 110 5.40 3.30 5.98
C GLU A 110 6.15 4.60 5.64
N VAL A 111 6.42 4.85 4.35
CA VAL A 111 7.11 6.06 3.90
C VAL A 111 6.28 7.31 4.17
N LEU A 112 4.97 7.27 3.90
CA LEU A 112 4.06 8.39 4.16
C LEU A 112 3.92 8.68 5.66
N GLY A 113 3.83 7.64 6.49
CA GLY A 113 3.83 7.77 7.94
C GLY A 113 5.13 8.40 8.45
N ALA A 114 6.29 7.91 8.00
CA ALA A 114 7.58 8.49 8.36
C ALA A 114 7.72 9.94 7.91
N LEU A 115 7.26 10.26 6.70
CA LEU A 115 7.24 11.63 6.17
C LEU A 115 6.36 12.55 7.04
N ALA A 116 5.17 12.10 7.43
CA ALA A 116 4.27 12.86 8.28
C ALA A 116 4.89 13.15 9.66
N GLU A 117 5.58 12.17 10.26
CA GLU A 117 6.27 12.38 11.54
C GLU A 117 7.44 13.37 11.41
N ILE A 118 8.24 13.26 10.35
CA ILE A 118 9.33 14.21 10.07
C ILE A 118 8.78 15.61 9.84
N GLN A 119 7.73 15.76 9.04
CA GLN A 119 7.08 17.04 8.79
C GLN A 119 6.51 17.65 10.08
N ARG A 120 5.92 16.83 10.96
CA ARG A 120 5.42 17.29 12.27
C ARG A 120 6.56 17.74 13.20
N ALA A 121 7.64 16.97 13.28
CA ALA A 121 8.80 17.33 14.09
C ALA A 121 9.45 18.61 13.57
N TRP A 122 9.62 18.74 12.26
CA TRP A 122 10.14 19.94 11.62
C TRP A 122 9.24 21.15 11.88
N ALA A 123 7.92 21.04 11.71
CA ALA A 123 6.99 22.14 11.96
C ALA A 123 7.01 22.61 13.42
N TYR A 124 7.20 21.70 14.37
CA TYR A 124 7.38 22.03 15.78
C TYR A 124 8.70 22.77 16.04
N LEU A 125 9.80 22.28 15.47
CA LEU A 125 11.11 22.93 15.62
C LEU A 125 11.15 24.30 14.94
N GLU A 126 10.47 24.47 13.81
CA GLU A 126 10.28 25.78 13.15
C GLU A 126 9.58 26.77 14.09
N THR A 127 8.48 26.38 14.75
CA THR A 127 7.84 27.26 15.74
C THR A 127 8.74 27.60 16.91
N LEU A 128 9.55 26.64 17.36
CA LEU A 128 10.37 26.79 18.55
C LEU A 128 11.60 27.67 18.31
N PHE A 129 12.30 27.48 17.19
CA PHE A 129 13.55 28.18 16.89
C PHE A 129 13.36 29.49 16.10
N ILE A 130 12.36 29.57 15.24
CA ILE A 130 12.11 30.75 14.40
C ILE A 130 11.02 31.64 15.00
N GLY A 131 10.05 31.06 15.73
CA GLY A 131 8.92 31.78 16.29
C GLY A 131 9.09 32.33 17.71
N SER A 132 10.15 31.92 18.44
CA SER A 132 10.39 32.32 19.83
C SER A 132 11.80 32.88 20.01
N ASP A 133 11.89 34.20 20.17
CA ASP A 133 13.17 34.89 20.39
C ASP A 133 13.85 34.46 21.70
N GLU A 134 13.08 34.08 22.73
CA GLU A 134 13.61 33.60 24.02
C GLU A 134 14.42 32.30 23.88
N VAL A 135 13.95 31.34 23.09
CA VAL A 135 14.67 30.05 22.91
C VAL A 135 15.96 30.24 22.11
N ARG A 136 15.95 31.20 21.17
CA ARG A 136 17.13 31.55 20.38
C ARG A 136 18.22 32.22 21.22
N GLU A 137 17.85 32.98 22.26
CA GLU A 137 18.80 33.55 23.22
C GLU A 137 19.37 32.49 24.18
N GLU A 138 18.56 31.52 24.60
CA GLU A 138 18.97 30.46 25.54
C GLU A 138 19.77 29.32 24.87
N LEU A 139 19.51 28.98 23.60
CA LEU A 139 20.20 27.91 22.86
C LEU A 139 20.69 28.37 21.47
N PRO A 140 21.65 29.31 21.41
CA PRO A 140 22.08 29.92 20.15
C PRO A 140 22.78 28.94 19.19
N GLU A 141 23.58 27.99 19.68
CA GLU A 141 24.27 27.00 18.82
C GLU A 141 23.28 26.05 18.12
N THR A 142 22.21 25.64 18.82
CA THR A 142 21.17 24.76 18.26
C THR A 142 20.29 25.50 17.26
N ALA A 143 20.05 26.79 17.49
CA ALA A 143 19.30 27.64 16.56
C ALA A 143 20.10 27.96 15.28
N GLU A 144 21.43 28.08 15.34
CA GLU A 144 22.28 28.25 14.14
C GLU A 144 22.39 26.99 13.29
N GLN A 145 22.27 25.81 13.90
CA GLN A 145 22.34 24.52 13.18
C GLN A 145 21.03 24.12 12.51
N PHE A 146 19.91 24.73 12.90
CA PHE A 146 18.57 24.45 12.38
C PHE A 146 18.25 25.32 11.16
#